data_AF-A0A820S636-F1
#
_entry.id   AF-A0A820S636-F1
#
_cell.length_a   1.000
_cell.length_b   1.000
_cell.length_c   1.000
_cell.angle_alpha   90.00
_cell.angle_beta   90.00
_cell.angle_gamma   90.00
#
_symmetry.space_group_name_H-M   'P 1'
#
loop_
_entity.id
_entity.type
_entity.pdbx_description
1 polymer ?
#
loop_
_entity_poly.entity_id
_entity_poly.type
_entity_poly.pdbx_seq_one_letter_code
_entity_poly.pdbx_strand_id
1 'polypeptide(L)'
;SHDVKNNAKWTKAGKDLTTKRDTRITFQQEPDVDNHGTKYSMTVKNSKPEDEGTYRFEVESSKISESKIVKLIEPKILIVKCDETLNGKIGSPITLTCELNIPQGHVVWYHDGIKLTSSDATPLKSTGLVVKNTDCTRTLTINSLKK
;
A
#
# COMPACT_ATOMS: atom_id res chain seq x y z
N SER A 1 2.81 31.38 -27.09
CA SER A 1 2.91 30.36 -26.04
C SER A 1 1.50 29.95 -25.68
N HIS A 2 1.19 28.65 -25.70
CA HIS A 2 -0.16 28.17 -25.41
C HIS A 2 -0.17 27.60 -24.00
N ASP A 3 -0.33 28.47 -23.01
CA ASP A 3 -0.82 28.06 -21.69
C ASP A 3 -2.26 27.60 -21.87
N VAL A 4 -2.47 26.29 -22.04
CA VAL A 4 -3.80 25.70 -22.00
C VAL A 4 -4.26 25.79 -20.56
N LYS A 5 -5.04 26.84 -20.25
CA LYS A 5 -5.76 26.94 -18.98
C LYS A 5 -6.68 25.72 -18.88
N ASN A 6 -6.42 24.87 -17.89
CA ASN A 6 -7.35 23.84 -17.47
C ASN A 6 -8.68 24.53 -17.07
N ASN A 7 -9.70 24.41 -17.91
CA ASN A 7 -11.03 25.00 -17.71
C ASN A 7 -11.95 24.09 -16.87
N ALA A 8 -11.38 23.04 -16.27
CA ALA A 8 -12.10 22.12 -15.43
C ALA A 8 -11.88 22.40 -13.93
N LYS A 9 -13.00 22.34 -13.20
CA LYS A 9 -13.04 22.45 -11.76
C LYS A 9 -13.28 21.07 -11.14
N TRP A 10 -12.40 20.70 -10.23
CA TRP A 10 -12.51 19.49 -9.44
C TRP A 10 -12.82 19.87 -7.99
N THR A 11 -13.83 19.22 -7.41
CA THR A 11 -14.17 19.40 -6.00
C THR A 11 -14.32 18.06 -5.28
N LYS A 12 -14.01 18.03 -3.99
CA LYS A 12 -14.27 16.90 -3.10
C LYS A 12 -15.13 17.37 -1.94
N ALA A 13 -16.31 16.78 -1.77
CA ALA A 13 -17.29 17.20 -0.77
C ALA A 13 -17.53 18.73 -0.78
N GLY A 14 -17.62 19.32 -1.98
CA GLY A 14 -17.79 20.77 -2.18
C GLY A 14 -16.53 21.62 -1.99
N LYS A 15 -15.41 21.04 -1.52
CA LYS A 15 -14.13 21.76 -1.40
C LYS A 15 -13.38 21.71 -2.72
N ASP A 16 -12.98 22.88 -3.21
CA ASP A 16 -12.18 23.02 -4.42
C ASP A 16 -10.81 22.33 -4.27
N LEU A 17 -10.44 21.52 -5.26
CA LEU A 17 -9.16 20.85 -5.37
C LEU A 17 -8.24 21.50 -6.39
N THR A 18 -8.78 22.14 -7.42
CA THR A 18 -8.03 22.80 -8.50
C THR A 18 -7.18 23.96 -7.98
N THR A 19 -7.69 24.68 -6.98
CA THR A 19 -7.02 25.85 -6.39
C THR A 19 -6.19 25.53 -5.16
N LYS A 20 -6.38 24.35 -4.56
CA LYS A 20 -5.61 23.92 -3.38
C LYS A 20 -4.24 23.44 -3.79
N ARG A 21 -3.22 23.87 -3.03
CA ARG A 21 -1.86 23.34 -3.15
C ARG A 21 -1.75 22.00 -2.40
N ASP A 22 -2.32 20.95 -2.97
CA ASP A 22 -1.97 19.57 -2.60
C ASP A 22 -0.98 19.03 -3.65
N THR A 23 0.27 18.85 -3.26
CA THR A 23 1.35 18.40 -4.17
C THR A 23 1.16 16.97 -4.67
N ARG A 24 0.24 16.22 -4.06
CA ARG A 24 -0.11 14.86 -4.49
C ARG A 24 -1.10 14.85 -5.64
N ILE A 25 -1.85 15.94 -5.83
CA ILE A 25 -2.90 16.03 -6.84
C ILE A 25 -2.30 16.63 -8.12
N THR A 26 -2.45 15.91 -9.22
CA THR A 26 -2.04 16.39 -10.55
C THR A 26 -3.23 16.36 -11.50
N PHE A 27 -3.36 17.40 -12.31
CA PHE A 27 -4.40 17.52 -13.32
C PHE A 27 -3.78 17.39 -14.71
N GLN A 28 -4.44 16.66 -15.59
CA GLN A 28 -4.03 16.44 -16.98
C GLN A 28 -5.22 16.65 -17.91
N GLN A 29 -4.95 17.23 -19.07
CA GLN A 29 -5.91 17.45 -20.14
C GLN A 29 -5.28 16.99 -21.45
N GLU A 30 -5.93 16.07 -22.14
CA GLU A 30 -5.45 15.49 -23.40
C GLU A 30 -6.60 15.36 -24.42
N PRO A 31 -6.32 15.42 -25.74
CA PRO A 31 -7.33 15.10 -26.75
C PRO A 31 -7.83 13.67 -26.61
N ASP A 32 -9.16 13.47 -26.66
CA ASP A 32 -9.77 12.14 -26.73
C ASP A 32 -9.93 11.78 -28.22
N VAL A 33 -8.98 11.01 -28.73
CA VAL A 33 -8.92 10.62 -30.16
C VAL A 33 -10.09 9.71 -30.53
N ASP A 34 -10.54 8.87 -29.62
CA ASP A 34 -11.58 7.87 -29.87
C ASP A 34 -12.97 8.51 -29.91
N ASN A 35 -13.21 9.51 -29.05
CA ASN A 35 -14.52 10.17 -28.93
C ASN A 35 -14.57 11.57 -29.54
N HIS A 36 -13.54 11.99 -30.30
CA HIS A 36 -13.41 13.34 -30.84
C HIS A 36 -13.63 14.44 -29.77
N GLY A 37 -13.10 14.20 -28.57
CA GLY A 37 -13.37 15.00 -27.38
C GLY A 37 -12.12 15.51 -26.68
N THR A 38 -12.26 15.86 -25.41
CA THR A 38 -11.14 16.17 -24.52
C THR A 38 -11.29 15.34 -23.26
N LYS A 39 -10.24 14.61 -22.90
CA LYS A 39 -10.16 13.82 -21.69
C LYS A 39 -9.48 14.61 -20.60
N TYR A 40 -10.14 14.70 -19.45
CA TYR A 40 -9.64 15.35 -18.25
C TYR A 40 -9.40 14.30 -17.18
N SER A 41 -8.21 14.32 -16.60
CA SER A 41 -7.82 13.36 -15.56
C SER A 41 -7.30 14.10 -14.33
N MET A 42 -7.75 13.66 -13.16
CA MET A 42 -7.18 14.07 -11.88
C MET A 42 -6.60 12.83 -11.20
N THR A 43 -5.32 12.90 -10.85
CA THR A 43 -4.59 11.81 -10.19
C THR A 43 -4.19 12.26 -8.79
N VAL A 44 -4.50 11.44 -7.78
CA VAL A 44 -4.02 11.61 -6.40
C VAL A 44 -2.91 10.60 -6.15
N LYS A 45 -1.67 11.07 -6.00
CA LYS A 45 -0.51 10.22 -5.69
C LYS A 45 -0.48 9.89 -4.19
N ASN A 46 0.01 8.70 -3.85
CA ASN A 46 0.12 8.24 -2.45
C ASN A 46 -1.22 8.44 -1.71
N SER A 47 -2.27 7.79 -2.22
CA SER A 47 -3.62 7.90 -1.66
C SER A 47 -3.66 7.38 -0.22
N LYS A 48 -4.51 8.01 0.59
CA LYS A 48 -4.71 7.71 2.00
C LYS A 48 -6.20 7.54 2.31
N PRO A 49 -6.59 6.94 3.44
CA PRO A 49 -8.01 6.77 3.78
C PRO A 49 -8.81 8.08 3.72
N GLU A 50 -8.21 9.22 4.11
CA GLU A 50 -8.83 10.53 4.02
C GLU A 50 -9.11 11.03 2.59
N ASP A 51 -8.53 10.39 1.56
CA ASP A 51 -8.77 10.69 0.15
C ASP A 51 -10.07 10.02 -0.36
N GLU A 52 -10.71 9.13 0.39
CA GLU A 52 -12.03 8.59 0.06
C GLU A 52 -13.10 9.71 0.05
N GLY A 53 -14.07 9.62 -0.86
CA GLY A 53 -15.24 10.50 -0.87
C GLY A 53 -15.85 10.74 -2.25
N THR A 54 -16.78 11.69 -2.30
CA THR A 54 -17.45 12.11 -3.53
C THR A 54 -16.67 13.21 -4.22
N TYR A 55 -16.25 12.94 -5.45
CA TYR A 55 -15.57 13.88 -6.32
C TYR A 55 -16.54 14.38 -7.39
N ARG A 56 -16.50 15.68 -7.66
CA ARG A 56 -17.28 16.31 -8.73
C ARG A 56 -16.35 17.01 -9.70
N PHE A 57 -16.68 16.84 -10.98
CA PHE A 57 -15.99 17.42 -12.11
C PHE A 57 -16.95 18.34 -12.87
N GLU A 58 -16.49 19.54 -13.18
CA GLU A 58 -17.25 20.56 -13.91
C GLU A 58 -16.36 21.18 -14.98
N VAL A 59 -16.84 21.27 -16.22
CA VAL A 59 -16.16 21.99 -17.31
C VAL A 59 -16.93 23.26 -17.62
N GLU A 60 -16.26 24.41 -17.54
CA GLU A 60 -16.90 25.72 -17.67
C GLU A 60 -17.62 25.91 -19.02
N SER A 61 -17.07 25.35 -20.10
CA SER A 61 -17.60 25.51 -21.46
C SER A 61 -18.85 24.68 -21.78
N SER A 62 -19.09 23.57 -21.07
CA SER A 62 -20.14 22.62 -21.47
C SER A 62 -21.36 22.61 -20.55
N LYS A 63 -21.35 23.32 -19.41
CA LYS A 63 -22.37 23.22 -18.34
C LYS A 63 -22.62 21.77 -17.86
N ILE A 64 -21.75 20.83 -18.22
CA ILE A 64 -21.83 19.42 -17.80
C ILE A 64 -21.12 19.32 -16.45
N SER A 65 -21.81 18.70 -15.49
CA SER A 65 -21.24 18.36 -14.19
C SER A 65 -21.53 16.90 -13.89
N GLU A 66 -20.49 16.15 -13.55
CA GLU A 66 -20.61 14.76 -13.13
C GLU A 66 -20.03 14.57 -11.74
N SER A 67 -20.68 13.72 -10.94
CA SER A 67 -20.21 13.34 -9.60
C SER A 67 -19.99 11.84 -9.54
N LYS A 68 -18.83 11.43 -9.03
CA LYS A 68 -18.49 10.02 -8.82
C LYS A 68 -18.03 9.79 -7.38
N ILE A 69 -18.51 8.70 -6.81
CA ILE A 69 -18.07 8.24 -5.48
C ILE A 69 -16.81 7.41 -5.68
N VAL A 70 -15.72 7.83 -5.04
CA VAL A 70 -14.45 7.08 -5.00
C VAL A 70 -14.36 6.45 -3.63
N LYS A 71 -14.26 5.12 -3.59
CA LYS A 71 -13.99 4.34 -2.37
C LYS A 71 -12.54 3.88 -2.39
N LEU A 72 -11.86 3.97 -1.25
CA LEU A 72 -10.49 3.46 -1.11
C LEU A 72 -10.54 2.19 -0.28
N ILE A 73 -10.11 1.10 -0.87
CA ILE A 73 -9.99 -0.17 -0.17
C ILE A 73 -8.56 -0.26 0.34
N GLU A 74 -8.39 -0.24 1.65
CA GLU A 74 -7.09 -0.54 2.24
C GLU A 74 -6.68 -1.96 1.82
N PRO A 75 -5.45 -2.14 1.28
CA PRO A 75 -4.97 -3.46 0.92
C PRO A 75 -4.86 -4.30 2.18
N LYS A 76 -5.72 -5.30 2.31
CA LYS A 76 -5.64 -6.28 3.40
C LYS A 76 -4.38 -7.10 3.23
N ILE A 77 -3.48 -7.05 4.20
CA ILE A 77 -2.33 -7.97 4.26
C ILE A 77 -2.83 -9.28 4.85
N LEU A 78 -2.69 -10.37 4.09
CA LEU A 78 -3.09 -11.70 4.50
C LEU A 78 -1.89 -12.63 4.47
N ILE A 79 -1.85 -13.57 5.41
CA ILE A 79 -0.98 -14.74 5.33
C ILE A 79 -1.67 -15.72 4.38
N VAL A 80 -1.06 -15.98 3.24
CA VAL A 80 -1.55 -16.90 2.20
C VAL A 80 -1.18 -18.34 2.57
N LYS A 81 0.04 -18.52 3.07
CA LYS A 81 0.57 -19.82 3.47
C LYS A 81 1.54 -19.62 4.62
N CYS A 82 1.52 -20.51 5.62
CA CYS A 82 2.59 -20.56 6.60
C CYS A 82 2.79 -21.98 7.10
N ASP A 83 4.00 -22.29 7.55
CA ASP A 83 4.29 -23.58 8.19
C ASP A 83 3.49 -23.70 9.49
N GLU A 84 2.56 -24.67 9.55
CA GLU A 84 1.70 -24.90 10.72
C GLU A 84 2.41 -25.66 11.84
N THR A 85 3.33 -26.55 11.48
CA THR A 85 4.12 -27.34 12.43
C THR A 85 5.48 -27.61 11.83
N LEU A 86 6.53 -27.35 12.61
CA LEU A 86 7.90 -27.66 12.23
C LEU A 86 8.49 -28.68 13.20
N ASN A 87 9.05 -29.75 12.63
CA ASN A 87 9.79 -30.75 13.37
C ASN A 87 11.28 -30.55 13.08
N GLY A 88 12.08 -30.35 14.12
CA GLY A 88 13.51 -30.12 14.00
C GLY A 88 14.33 -30.97 14.96
N LYS A 89 15.57 -31.24 14.59
CA LYS A 89 16.52 -31.90 15.48
C LYS A 89 17.09 -30.90 16.48
N ILE A 90 17.18 -31.29 17.75
CA ILE A 90 17.83 -30.49 18.79
C ILE A 90 19.25 -30.11 18.33
N GLY A 91 19.59 -28.83 18.43
CA GLY A 91 20.88 -28.29 18.02
C GLY A 91 20.97 -27.88 16.54
N SER A 92 20.03 -28.30 15.70
CA SER A 92 19.93 -27.88 14.29
C SER A 92 19.06 -26.62 14.14
N PRO A 93 19.32 -25.77 13.12
CA PRO A 93 18.47 -24.63 12.84
C PRO A 93 17.09 -25.07 12.36
N ILE A 94 16.07 -24.30 12.74
CA ILE A 94 14.69 -24.45 12.26
C ILE A 94 14.30 -23.17 11.53
N THR A 95 13.61 -23.31 10.40
CA THR A 95 13.22 -22.18 9.56
C THR A 95 11.72 -22.19 9.36
N LEU A 96 11.04 -21.15 9.85
CA LEU A 96 9.63 -20.87 9.60
C LEU A 96 9.50 -19.98 8.38
N THR A 97 8.59 -20.33 7.48
CA THR A 97 8.28 -19.54 6.29
C THR A 97 6.80 -19.22 6.25
N CYS A 98 6.47 -17.94 6.09
CA CYS A 98 5.13 -17.49 5.74
C CYS A 98 5.16 -16.73 4.41
N GLU A 99 4.12 -16.88 3.60
CA GLU A 99 3.87 -16.13 2.38
C GLU A 99 2.70 -15.17 2.60
N LEU A 100 2.85 -13.93 2.11
CA LEU A 100 1.86 -12.87 2.17
C LEU A 100 1.20 -12.66 0.82
N ASN A 101 0.07 -11.98 0.77
CA ASN A 101 -0.56 -11.62 -0.49
C ASN A 101 0.08 -10.39 -1.18
N ILE A 102 0.93 -9.63 -0.48
CA ILE A 102 1.61 -8.44 -1.03
C ILE A 102 3.09 -8.35 -0.60
N PRO A 103 3.99 -7.82 -1.46
CA PRO A 103 5.41 -7.69 -1.14
C PRO A 103 5.74 -6.69 -0.03
N GLN A 104 4.90 -5.68 0.22
CA GLN A 104 5.13 -4.66 1.25
C GLN A 104 4.65 -5.09 2.63
N GLY A 105 4.06 -6.29 2.76
CA GLY A 105 3.53 -6.77 4.04
C GLY A 105 4.64 -7.12 5.04
N HIS A 106 4.39 -6.84 6.31
CA HIS A 106 5.30 -7.17 7.41
C HIS A 106 4.70 -8.29 8.27
N VAL A 107 5.53 -9.24 8.68
CA VAL A 107 5.17 -10.26 9.69
C VAL A 107 5.87 -9.97 10.99
N VAL A 108 5.19 -10.26 12.10
CA VAL A 108 5.79 -10.25 13.44
C VAL A 108 5.78 -11.68 13.94
N TRP A 109 6.96 -12.17 14.34
CA TRP A 109 7.11 -13.51 14.85
C TRP A 109 7.04 -13.53 16.38
N TYR A 110 6.47 -14.59 16.92
CA TYR A 110 6.35 -14.80 18.36
C TYR A 110 6.82 -16.22 18.72
N HIS A 111 7.43 -16.36 19.89
CA HIS A 111 7.69 -17.64 20.51
C HIS A 111 7.13 -17.60 21.94
N ASP A 112 6.21 -18.49 22.27
CA ASP A 112 5.56 -18.59 23.59
C ASP A 112 4.94 -17.25 24.04
N GLY A 113 4.34 -16.53 23.09
CA GLY A 113 3.74 -15.22 23.32
C GLY A 113 4.73 -14.06 23.37
N ILE A 114 6.04 -14.32 23.30
CA ILE A 114 7.09 -13.30 23.31
C ILE A 114 7.42 -12.89 21.89
N LYS A 115 7.32 -11.58 21.59
CA LYS A 115 7.67 -11.01 20.30
C LYS A 115 9.16 -11.20 20.03
N LEU A 116 9.49 -11.78 18.88
CA LEU A 116 10.85 -11.90 18.39
C LEU A 116 11.23 -10.61 17.65
N THR A 117 12.32 -9.97 18.05
CA THR A 117 12.87 -8.78 17.39
C THR A 117 14.19 -9.12 16.72
N SER A 118 14.37 -8.76 15.45
CA SER A 118 15.66 -8.90 14.77
C SER A 118 16.57 -7.73 15.16
N SER A 119 17.25 -7.83 16.30
CA SER A 119 18.41 -7.00 16.64
C SER A 119 18.95 -7.44 18.01
N ASP A 120 20.05 -8.18 18.01
CA ASP A 120 21.06 -8.30 19.08
C ASP A 120 20.72 -7.95 20.54
N ALA A 121 19.69 -8.56 21.15
CA ALA A 121 19.61 -8.76 22.60
C ALA A 121 18.52 -9.76 22.98
N THR A 122 18.95 -10.90 23.51
CA THR A 122 18.15 -12.01 24.06
C THR A 122 17.23 -11.55 25.24
N PRO A 123 16.14 -12.28 25.55
CA PRO A 123 16.28 -13.50 26.34
C PRO A 123 15.54 -14.70 25.72
N LEU A 124 15.93 -15.09 24.51
CA LEU A 124 15.88 -16.49 24.09
C LEU A 124 17.33 -16.91 23.86
N LYS A 125 17.77 -18.01 24.50
CA LYS A 125 19.11 -18.58 24.36
C LYS A 125 19.34 -19.22 22.98
N SER A 126 18.84 -18.61 21.90
CA SER A 126 19.07 -19.05 20.52
C SER A 126 19.97 -18.02 19.83
N THR A 127 21.17 -18.44 19.47
CA THR A 127 22.18 -17.57 18.85
C THR A 127 21.86 -17.36 17.38
N GLY A 128 21.20 -16.24 17.05
CA GLY A 128 21.05 -15.73 15.68
C GLY A 128 19.65 -15.91 15.12
N LEU A 129 18.89 -14.81 15.07
CA LEU A 129 17.63 -14.69 14.33
C LEU A 129 17.92 -13.98 13.01
N VAL A 130 17.54 -14.59 11.89
CA VAL A 130 17.65 -13.96 10.56
C VAL A 130 16.26 -13.83 9.97
N VAL A 131 15.86 -12.59 9.66
CA VAL A 131 14.62 -12.29 8.93
C VAL A 131 15.00 -11.94 7.49
N LYS A 132 14.45 -12.69 6.52
CA LYS A 132 14.61 -12.39 5.09
C LYS A 132 13.26 -12.04 4.48
N ASN A 133 13.21 -10.91 3.79
CA ASN A 133 12.05 -10.46 3.03
C ASN A 133 12.42 -10.48 1.54
N THR A 134 12.06 -11.56 0.86
CA THR A 134 12.19 -11.69 -0.61
C THR A 134 10.80 -11.97 -1.16
N ASP A 135 10.37 -11.22 -2.16
CA ASP A 135 9.02 -11.35 -2.74
C ASP A 135 7.92 -11.22 -1.67
N CYS A 136 6.83 -11.96 -1.84
CA CYS A 136 5.77 -12.15 -0.86
C CYS A 136 6.17 -13.07 0.31
N THR A 137 7.39 -13.61 0.36
CA THR A 137 7.83 -14.62 1.34
C THR A 137 8.59 -14.00 2.51
N ARG A 138 8.34 -14.52 3.72
CA ARG A 138 8.95 -14.09 4.98
C ARG A 138 9.48 -15.30 5.72
N THR A 139 10.75 -15.23 6.09
CA THR A 139 11.44 -16.36 6.73
C THR A 139 12.00 -15.95 8.09
N LEU A 140 11.80 -16.79 9.11
CA LEU A 140 12.45 -16.72 10.41
C LEU A 140 13.29 -17.98 10.59
N THR A 141 14.61 -17.81 10.74
CA THR A 141 15.50 -18.92 11.12
C THR A 141 15.92 -18.80 12.58
N ILE A 142 15.67 -19.85 13.36
CA ILE A 142 16.12 -20.02 14.75
C ILE A 142 17.35 -20.91 14.74
N ASN A 143 18.53 -20.32 14.95
CA ASN A 143 19.79 -21.05 14.93
C ASN A 143 20.11 -21.64 16.31
N SER A 144 19.79 -22.93 16.48
CA SER A 144 20.15 -23.78 17.61
C SER A 144 19.56 -23.36 18.97
N LEU A 145 18.62 -24.16 19.48
CA LEU A 145 18.23 -24.13 20.90
C LEU A 145 19.43 -24.63 21.72
N LYS A 146 20.20 -23.71 22.33
CA LYS A 146 21.24 -24.13 23.28
C LYS A 146 20.56 -24.69 24.53
N LYS A 147 20.99 -25.88 24.93
CA LYS A 147 20.60 -26.56 26.18
C LYS A 147 20.74 -25.65 27.40
#